data_AF-A0A822A5A7-F1
#
_entry.id   AF-A0A822A5A7-F1
#
_cell.length_a   1.000
_cell.length_b   1.000
_cell.length_c   1.000
_cell.angle_alpha   90.00
_cell.angle_beta   90.00
_cell.angle_gamma   90.00
#
_symmetry.space_group_name_H-M   'P 1'
#
loop_
_entity.id
_entity.type
_entity.pdbx_description
1 polymer ?
#
loop_
_entity_poly.entity_id
_entity_poly.type
_entity_poly.pdbx_seq_one_letter_code
_entity_poly.pdbx_strand_id
1 'polypeptide(L)'
;TTPSDLNKISKTSTTPTMPTPDTVGHEFNFNSTYTQLRDLADTNCTYFSRQKTDVCRRFERLLIQLKHTLDLSVPLIRYLTDNFHHFDYSPEIKAHGYRSLVVAHGQACVGTLDILQQVDTKRVGLLFNLMYSSRLFQDLESWTKALIAMQHILTLAVNMVDYSEKKVLYVDANHVPLDIELDYFKMVAFDSEYFFGRTCGFQFQMNSNNSLGETSSSVRNKNL
;
A
#
# COMPACT_ATOMS: atom_id res chain seq x y z
N THR A 1 -44.25 26.80 6.58
CA THR A 1 -44.10 25.33 6.44
C THR A 1 -44.71 24.96 5.10
N THR A 2 -43.94 24.56 4.11
CA THR A 2 -43.08 23.38 4.14
C THR A 2 -41.68 23.61 3.54
N PRO A 3 -40.62 23.46 4.36
CA PRO A 3 -39.26 23.26 3.91
C PRO A 3 -39.05 21.75 3.70
N SER A 4 -39.13 21.25 2.47
CA SER A 4 -39.01 19.80 2.22
C SER A 4 -38.14 19.38 1.04
N ASP A 5 -37.50 20.30 0.33
CA ASP A 5 -36.72 19.96 -0.88
C ASP A 5 -35.19 20.14 -0.76
N LEU A 6 -34.65 20.28 0.45
CA LEU A 6 -33.19 20.47 0.64
C LEU A 6 -32.42 19.26 1.21
N ASN A 7 -33.04 18.09 1.40
CA ASN A 7 -32.36 16.92 1.97
C ASN A 7 -32.43 15.65 1.09
N LYS A 8 -32.15 15.79 -0.21
CA LYS A 8 -31.87 14.65 -1.10
C LYS A 8 -30.52 14.75 -1.78
N ILE A 9 -29.46 14.93 -0.98
CA ILE A 9 -28.13 14.42 -1.35
C ILE A 9 -27.58 13.72 -0.11
N SER A 10 -28.18 12.57 0.23
CA SER A 10 -27.45 11.58 1.01
C SER A 10 -26.39 11.00 0.07
N LYS A 11 -25.18 11.58 0.10
CA LYS A 11 -23.99 10.85 -0.35
C LYS A 11 -23.83 9.71 0.64
N THR A 12 -24.44 8.57 0.37
CA THR A 12 -24.07 7.32 1.02
C THR A 12 -22.67 6.95 0.52
N SER A 13 -21.63 7.62 1.03
CA SER A 13 -20.27 7.09 0.95
C SER A 13 -20.18 6.00 2.00
N THR A 14 -20.78 4.85 1.70
CA THR A 14 -20.49 3.63 2.46
C THR A 14 -19.02 3.34 2.24
N THR A 15 -18.22 3.50 3.30
CA THR A 15 -16.82 3.06 3.32
C THR A 15 -16.77 1.62 2.82
N PRO A 16 -15.88 1.29 1.86
CA PRO A 16 -15.76 -0.06 1.35
C PRO A 16 -15.48 -1.03 2.49
N THR A 17 -16.14 -2.18 2.48
CA THR A 17 -15.84 -3.24 3.44
C THR A 17 -14.41 -3.71 3.27
N MET A 18 -13.72 -3.98 4.38
CA MET A 18 -12.34 -4.44 4.38
C MET A 18 -12.18 -5.72 3.53
N PRO A 19 -11.25 -5.77 2.58
CA PRO A 19 -11.05 -6.95 1.76
C PRO A 19 -10.42 -8.09 2.56
N THR A 20 -10.82 -9.30 2.20
CA THR A 20 -10.30 -10.58 2.71
C THR A 20 -9.85 -11.44 1.53
N PRO A 21 -9.10 -12.54 1.76
CA PRO A 21 -8.68 -13.44 0.68
C PRO A 21 -9.85 -13.99 -0.15
N ASP A 22 -11.03 -14.13 0.43
CA ASP A 22 -12.24 -14.60 -0.25
C ASP A 22 -12.95 -13.51 -1.05
N THR A 23 -12.96 -12.27 -0.55
CA THR A 23 -13.70 -11.16 -1.17
C THR A 23 -12.89 -10.41 -2.22
N VAL A 24 -11.56 -10.49 -2.16
CA VAL A 24 -10.65 -9.81 -3.10
C VAL A 24 -10.79 -10.40 -4.52
N GLY A 25 -11.10 -9.54 -5.49
CA GLY A 25 -11.28 -9.92 -6.90
C GLY A 25 -12.69 -10.34 -7.31
N HIS A 26 -13.61 -10.58 -6.35
CA HIS A 26 -15.03 -10.86 -6.64
C HIS A 26 -15.96 -9.78 -6.09
N GLU A 27 -15.84 -9.49 -4.79
CA GLU A 27 -16.76 -8.58 -4.09
C GLU A 27 -16.12 -7.21 -3.83
N PHE A 28 -14.81 -7.19 -3.55
CA PHE A 28 -14.10 -5.93 -3.34
C PHE A 28 -13.83 -5.23 -4.67
N ASN A 29 -14.51 -4.12 -4.90
CA ASN A 29 -14.39 -3.33 -6.11
C ASN A 29 -13.27 -2.28 -5.98
N PHE A 30 -12.09 -2.62 -6.50
CA PHE A 30 -10.95 -1.70 -6.55
C PHE A 30 -11.26 -0.42 -7.33
N ASN A 31 -11.98 -0.50 -8.44
CA ASN A 31 -12.28 0.69 -9.27
C ASN A 31 -13.09 1.73 -8.49
N SER A 32 -14.13 1.30 -7.76
CA SER A 32 -14.91 2.21 -6.93
C SER A 32 -14.09 2.78 -5.78
N THR A 33 -13.26 1.96 -5.12
CA THR A 33 -12.41 2.39 -4.02
C THR A 33 -11.38 3.42 -4.48
N TYR A 34 -10.71 3.18 -5.61
CA TYR A 34 -9.77 4.13 -6.20
C TYR A 34 -10.45 5.43 -6.61
N THR A 35 -11.65 5.36 -7.18
CA THR A 35 -12.43 6.56 -7.54
C THR A 35 -12.74 7.39 -6.30
N GLN A 36 -13.24 6.76 -5.24
CA GLN A 36 -13.53 7.45 -3.97
C GLN A 36 -12.28 8.08 -3.33
N LEU A 37 -11.17 7.34 -3.29
CA LEU A 37 -9.89 7.85 -2.81
C LEU A 37 -9.43 9.06 -3.61
N ARG A 38 -9.53 8.96 -4.95
CA ARG A 38 -9.13 10.02 -5.86
C ARG A 38 -9.96 11.28 -5.66
N ASP A 39 -11.28 11.15 -5.59
CA ASP A 39 -12.21 12.26 -5.42
C ASP A 39 -12.01 12.98 -4.08
N LEU A 40 -11.84 12.23 -2.99
CA LEU A 40 -11.56 12.79 -1.68
C LEU A 40 -10.18 13.46 -1.62
N ALA A 41 -9.16 12.82 -2.20
CA ALA A 41 -7.83 13.41 -2.26
C ALA A 41 -7.83 14.71 -3.08
N ASP A 42 -8.56 14.76 -4.20
CA ASP A 42 -8.67 15.95 -5.05
C ASP A 42 -9.45 17.09 -4.37
N THR A 43 -10.55 16.75 -3.70
CA THR A 43 -11.35 17.69 -2.90
C THR A 43 -10.51 18.32 -1.80
N ASN A 44 -9.78 17.51 -1.03
CA ASN A 44 -8.90 17.99 0.03
C ASN A 44 -7.72 18.78 -0.54
N CYS A 45 -7.12 18.35 -1.65
CA CYS A 45 -6.01 19.04 -2.30
C CYS A 45 -6.44 20.45 -2.73
N THR A 46 -7.62 20.57 -3.35
CA THR A 46 -8.20 21.86 -3.76
C THR A 46 -8.50 22.77 -2.58
N TYR A 47 -8.91 22.21 -1.44
CA TYR A 47 -9.10 22.99 -0.22
C TYR A 47 -7.77 23.53 0.31
N PHE A 48 -6.75 22.68 0.44
CA PHE A 48 -5.47 23.07 1.03
C PHE A 48 -4.65 24.00 0.14
N SER A 49 -4.72 23.86 -1.19
CA SER A 49 -4.01 24.73 -2.13
C SER A 49 -4.47 26.19 -2.08
N ARG A 50 -5.70 26.44 -1.64
CA ARG A 50 -6.25 27.79 -1.44
C ARG A 50 -5.72 28.48 -0.18
N GLN A 51 -5.18 27.71 0.77
CA GLN A 51 -4.70 28.20 2.05
C GLN A 51 -3.19 28.47 1.99
N LYS A 52 -2.74 29.62 2.51
CA LYS A 52 -1.33 30.04 2.41
C LYS A 52 -0.43 29.56 3.56
N THR A 53 -0.95 28.74 4.48
CA THR A 53 -0.19 28.26 5.65
C THR A 53 0.77 27.14 5.26
N ASP A 54 1.88 27.01 6.01
CA ASP A 54 2.86 25.94 5.77
C ASP A 54 2.27 24.54 6.02
N VAL A 55 1.36 24.43 6.99
CA VAL A 55 0.63 23.18 7.28
C VAL A 55 -0.18 22.74 6.07
N CYS A 56 -0.96 23.64 5.47
CA CYS A 56 -1.76 23.31 4.29
C CYS A 56 -0.90 22.94 3.09
N ARG A 57 0.23 23.62 2.87
CA ARG A 57 1.20 23.26 1.83
C ARG A 57 1.78 21.85 2.02
N ARG A 58 2.00 21.42 3.27
CA ARG A 58 2.42 20.04 3.56
C ARG A 58 1.34 19.02 3.20
N PHE A 59 0.08 19.28 3.59
CA PHE A 59 -1.05 18.42 3.22
C PHE A 59 -1.22 18.33 1.70
N GLU A 60 -1.18 19.46 1.00
CA GLU A 60 -1.28 19.51 -0.46
C GLU A 60 -0.22 18.62 -1.13
N ARG A 61 1.06 18.77 -0.75
CA ARG A 61 2.15 17.95 -1.28
C ARG A 61 1.92 16.46 -1.05
N LEU A 62 1.47 16.10 0.15
CA LEU A 62 1.20 14.71 0.51
C LEU A 62 0.04 14.12 -0.29
N LEU A 63 -1.03 14.91 -0.51
CA LEU A 63 -2.17 14.50 -1.32
C LEU A 63 -1.80 14.34 -2.80
N ILE A 64 -0.92 15.19 -3.33
CA ILE A 64 -0.38 15.03 -4.69
C ILE A 64 0.42 13.73 -4.81
N GLN A 65 1.26 13.42 -3.82
CA GLN A 65 2.02 12.16 -3.78
C GLN A 65 1.07 10.95 -3.73
N LEU A 66 0.11 10.95 -2.81
CA LEU A 66 -0.90 9.91 -2.70
C LEU A 66 -1.63 9.69 -4.03
N LYS A 67 -2.11 10.77 -4.65
CA LYS A 67 -2.77 10.76 -5.95
C LYS A 67 -1.91 10.07 -7.02
N HIS A 68 -0.64 10.45 -7.12
CA HIS A 68 0.28 9.87 -8.07
C HIS A 68 0.51 8.36 -7.82
N THR A 69 0.70 7.97 -6.55
CA THR A 69 0.89 6.57 -6.17
C THR A 69 -0.34 5.72 -6.50
N LEU A 70 -1.55 6.23 -6.28
CA LEU A 70 -2.78 5.54 -6.65
C LEU A 70 -2.86 5.32 -8.17
N ASP A 71 -2.55 6.34 -8.96
CA ASP A 71 -2.58 6.27 -10.44
C ASP A 71 -1.61 5.17 -10.96
N LEU A 72 -0.43 5.04 -10.34
CA LEU A 72 0.53 3.97 -10.65
C LEU A 72 0.07 2.57 -10.19
N SER A 73 -0.69 2.49 -9.09
CA SER A 73 -1.10 1.21 -8.50
C SER A 73 -2.29 0.55 -9.23
N VAL A 74 -3.16 1.33 -9.89
CA VAL A 74 -4.35 0.84 -10.61
C VAL A 74 -4.01 -0.27 -11.62
N PRO A 75 -3.11 -0.08 -12.60
CA PRO A 75 -2.82 -1.12 -13.58
C PRO A 75 -2.20 -2.37 -12.95
N LEU A 76 -1.35 -2.21 -11.92
CA LEU A 76 -0.68 -3.31 -11.23
C LEU A 76 -1.69 -4.20 -10.50
N ILE A 77 -2.63 -3.58 -9.77
CA ILE A 77 -3.69 -4.30 -9.05
C ILE A 77 -4.64 -5.00 -10.00
N ARG A 78 -5.01 -4.38 -11.11
CA ARG A 78 -5.83 -5.03 -12.13
C ARG A 78 -5.14 -6.29 -12.64
N TYR A 79 -3.87 -6.17 -13.05
CA TYR A 79 -3.09 -7.29 -13.55
C TYR A 79 -2.97 -8.43 -12.52
N LEU A 80 -2.62 -8.10 -11.28
CA LEU A 80 -2.51 -9.10 -10.22
C LEU A 80 -3.86 -9.72 -9.88
N THR A 81 -4.96 -8.97 -9.93
CA THR A 81 -6.31 -9.49 -9.67
C THR A 81 -6.69 -10.55 -10.70
N ASP A 82 -6.32 -10.32 -11.97
CA ASP A 82 -6.59 -11.25 -13.05
C ASP A 82 -5.70 -12.51 -12.99
N ASN A 83 -4.54 -12.45 -12.32
CA ASN A 83 -3.53 -13.51 -12.39
C ASN A 83 -3.21 -14.24 -11.06
N PHE A 84 -3.51 -13.66 -9.88
CA PHE A 84 -3.05 -14.21 -8.59
C PHE A 84 -3.50 -15.65 -8.35
N HIS A 85 -4.65 -16.04 -8.92
CA HIS A 85 -5.28 -17.34 -8.68
C HIS A 85 -4.49 -18.49 -9.29
N HIS A 86 -3.60 -18.21 -10.26
CA HIS A 86 -2.66 -19.18 -10.81
C HIS A 86 -1.52 -19.54 -9.86
N PHE A 87 -1.34 -18.77 -8.79
CA PHE A 87 -0.26 -18.91 -7.81
C PHE A 87 -0.77 -19.23 -6.41
N ASP A 88 -2.08 -19.44 -6.25
CA ASP A 88 -2.65 -19.98 -5.02
C ASP A 88 -2.20 -21.44 -4.85
N TYR A 89 -1.84 -21.83 -3.62
CA TYR A 89 -1.38 -23.19 -3.31
C TYR A 89 -2.46 -24.24 -3.60
N SER A 90 -3.72 -23.94 -3.25
CA SER A 90 -4.89 -24.71 -3.63
C SER A 90 -6.13 -23.81 -3.71
N PRO A 91 -7.21 -24.23 -4.40
CA PRO A 91 -8.48 -23.49 -4.44
C PRO A 91 -9.14 -23.32 -3.05
N GLU A 92 -8.79 -24.19 -2.10
CA GLU A 92 -9.34 -24.24 -0.75
C GLU A 92 -8.53 -23.39 0.24
N ILE A 93 -7.22 -23.22 0.02
CA ILE A 93 -6.32 -22.47 0.89
C ILE A 93 -5.99 -21.12 0.24
N LYS A 94 -6.91 -20.17 0.41
CA LYS A 94 -6.78 -18.79 -0.06
C LYS A 94 -6.16 -17.91 1.03
N ALA A 95 -4.95 -17.38 0.77
CA ALA A 95 -4.25 -16.34 1.55
C ALA A 95 -2.73 -16.34 1.28
N HIS A 96 -2.24 -17.14 0.32
CA HIS A 96 -0.82 -17.26 0.03
C HIS A 96 -0.44 -16.50 -1.25
N GLY A 97 0.86 -16.25 -1.41
CA GLY A 97 1.39 -15.63 -2.62
C GLY A 97 0.84 -14.23 -2.91
N TYR A 98 0.61 -13.93 -4.18
CA TYR A 98 0.19 -12.60 -4.64
C TYR A 98 -1.21 -12.19 -4.16
N ARG A 99 -2.10 -13.14 -3.85
CA ARG A 99 -3.44 -12.81 -3.31
C ARG A 99 -3.32 -12.05 -1.99
N SER A 100 -2.39 -12.44 -1.11
CA SER A 100 -2.16 -11.77 0.17
C SER A 100 -1.72 -10.31 0.00
N LEU A 101 -0.94 -10.04 -1.05
CA LEU A 101 -0.47 -8.70 -1.40
C LEU A 101 -1.62 -7.82 -1.89
N VAL A 102 -2.48 -8.35 -2.77
CA VAL A 102 -3.66 -7.63 -3.27
C VAL A 102 -4.64 -7.33 -2.12
N VAL A 103 -4.84 -8.26 -1.18
CA VAL A 103 -5.62 -8.01 0.05
C VAL A 103 -4.98 -6.87 0.86
N ALA A 104 -3.69 -6.95 1.17
CA ALA A 104 -2.99 -5.94 1.97
C ALA A 104 -3.09 -4.54 1.34
N HIS A 105 -2.96 -4.45 0.02
CA HIS A 105 -3.14 -3.20 -0.72
C HIS A 105 -4.57 -2.65 -0.61
N GLY A 106 -5.57 -3.51 -0.77
CA GLY A 106 -6.97 -3.10 -0.60
C GLY A 106 -7.27 -2.63 0.84
N GLN A 107 -6.69 -3.29 1.85
CA GLN A 107 -6.79 -2.88 3.25
C GLN A 107 -6.15 -1.51 3.49
N ALA A 108 -4.98 -1.25 2.91
CA ALA A 108 -4.34 0.06 2.97
C ALA A 108 -5.15 1.15 2.27
N CYS A 109 -5.81 0.82 1.15
CA CYS A 109 -6.73 1.74 0.47
C CYS A 109 -7.92 2.13 1.37
N VAL A 110 -8.54 1.16 2.06
CA VAL A 110 -9.66 1.43 2.99
C VAL A 110 -9.18 2.26 4.18
N GLY A 111 -8.05 1.91 4.80
CA GLY A 111 -7.48 2.70 5.90
C GLY A 111 -7.13 4.15 5.49
N THR A 112 -6.63 4.33 4.27
CA THR A 112 -6.37 5.67 3.71
C THR A 112 -7.66 6.45 3.50
N LEU A 113 -8.73 5.79 3.05
CA LEU A 113 -10.03 6.41 2.85
C LEU A 113 -10.59 6.94 4.18
N ASP A 114 -10.51 6.16 5.25
CA ASP A 114 -10.96 6.55 6.59
C ASP A 114 -10.23 7.81 7.08
N ILE A 115 -8.91 7.90 6.86
CA ILE A 115 -8.13 9.09 7.21
C ILE A 115 -8.49 10.28 6.32
N LEU A 116 -8.66 10.10 5.01
CA LEU A 116 -9.07 11.18 4.11
C LEU A 116 -10.46 11.74 4.43
N GLN A 117 -11.40 10.88 4.85
CA GLN A 117 -12.73 11.31 5.33
C GLN A 117 -12.61 12.14 6.62
N GLN A 118 -11.73 11.73 7.54
CA GLN A 118 -11.46 12.52 8.74
C GLN A 118 -10.81 13.86 8.43
N VAL A 119 -9.88 13.91 7.49
CA VAL A 119 -9.27 15.15 6.99
C VAL A 119 -10.36 16.05 6.41
N ASP A 120 -11.22 15.53 5.53
CA ASP A 120 -12.26 16.32 4.89
C ASP A 120 -13.26 16.90 5.90
N THR A 121 -13.71 16.08 6.85
CA THR A 121 -14.66 16.48 7.90
C THR A 121 -14.09 17.56 8.83
N LYS A 122 -12.78 17.51 9.11
CA LYS A 122 -12.15 18.32 10.16
C LYS A 122 -11.21 19.40 9.62
N ARG A 123 -11.11 19.58 8.30
CA ARG A 123 -10.15 20.47 7.61
C ARG A 123 -10.18 21.94 8.06
N VAL A 124 -11.31 22.43 8.56
CA VAL A 124 -11.42 23.79 9.13
C VAL A 124 -10.75 23.86 10.50
N GLY A 125 -10.96 22.84 11.35
CA GLY A 125 -10.38 22.77 12.69
C GLY A 125 -8.87 22.52 12.70
N LEU A 126 -8.31 21.93 11.63
CA LEU A 126 -6.87 21.74 11.48
C LEU A 126 -6.08 23.06 11.51
N LEU A 127 -6.70 24.17 11.12
CA LEU A 127 -6.05 25.49 11.12
C LEU A 127 -5.86 26.07 12.52
N PHE A 128 -6.61 25.58 13.51
CA PHE A 128 -6.67 26.16 14.86
C PHE A 128 -6.04 25.27 15.93
N ASN A 129 -5.92 23.95 15.70
CA ASN A 129 -5.33 23.02 16.66
C ASN A 129 -4.10 22.32 16.06
N LEU A 130 -2.92 22.84 16.42
CA LEU A 130 -1.63 22.38 15.90
C LEU A 130 -1.34 20.90 16.24
N MET A 131 -1.68 20.47 17.45
CA MET A 131 -1.46 19.09 17.91
C MET A 131 -2.34 18.11 17.14
N TYR A 132 -3.63 18.43 17.01
CA TYR A 132 -4.56 17.62 16.24
C TYR A 132 -4.17 17.55 14.76
N SER A 133 -3.77 18.69 14.19
CA SER A 133 -3.29 18.76 12.80
C SER A 133 -2.02 17.94 12.58
N SER A 134 -1.11 17.94 13.55
CA SER A 134 0.13 17.15 13.46
C SER A 134 -0.17 15.66 13.43
N ARG A 135 -1.06 15.17 14.30
CA ARG A 135 -1.42 13.75 14.36
C ARG A 135 -2.10 13.28 13.07
N LEU A 136 -3.10 14.00 12.61
CA LEU A 136 -3.83 13.60 11.39
C LEU A 136 -2.94 13.68 10.15
N PHE A 137 -2.00 14.63 10.11
CA PHE A 137 -0.97 14.68 9.08
C PHE A 137 -0.08 13.45 9.13
N GLN A 138 0.41 13.06 10.32
CA GLN A 138 1.26 11.87 10.49
C GLN A 138 0.53 10.59 10.10
N ASP A 139 -0.75 10.45 10.43
CA ASP A 139 -1.57 9.29 10.05
C ASP A 139 -1.68 9.21 8.51
N LEU A 140 -2.03 10.32 7.85
CA LEU A 140 -2.10 10.38 6.38
C LEU A 140 -0.74 10.14 5.73
N GLU A 141 0.33 10.66 6.33
CA GLU A 141 1.70 10.49 5.84
C GLU A 141 2.11 9.02 5.91
N SER A 142 1.79 8.35 7.01
CA SER A 142 2.10 6.94 7.22
C SER A 142 1.39 6.05 6.21
N TRP A 143 0.08 6.29 5.98
CA TRP A 143 -0.68 5.57 4.95
C TRP A 143 -0.16 5.84 3.54
N THR A 144 0.19 7.09 3.22
CA THR A 144 0.75 7.43 1.91
C THR A 144 2.07 6.73 1.67
N LYS A 145 2.97 6.68 2.66
CA LYS A 145 4.24 5.97 2.57
C LYS A 145 4.05 4.45 2.46
N ALA A 146 3.09 3.89 3.20
CA ALA A 146 2.73 2.48 3.08
C ALA A 146 2.24 2.14 1.66
N LEU A 147 1.39 2.99 1.06
CA LEU A 147 0.92 2.80 -0.32
C LEU A 147 2.05 2.95 -1.35
N ILE A 148 3.00 3.87 -1.14
CA ILE A 148 4.19 3.99 -2.00
C ILE A 148 5.01 2.70 -1.93
N ALA A 149 5.30 2.21 -0.73
CA ALA A 149 6.05 0.97 -0.56
C ALA A 149 5.32 -0.22 -1.18
N MET A 150 3.99 -0.31 -0.98
CA MET A 150 3.15 -1.32 -1.64
C MET A 150 3.21 -1.21 -3.17
N GLN A 151 3.21 -0.01 -3.75
CA GLN A 151 3.34 0.16 -5.19
C GLN A 151 4.64 -0.44 -5.75
N HIS A 152 5.76 -0.29 -5.04
CA HIS A 152 7.02 -0.95 -5.42
C HIS A 152 6.95 -2.47 -5.33
N ILE A 153 6.35 -2.99 -4.24
CA ILE A 153 6.15 -4.44 -4.08
C ILE A 153 5.22 -5.00 -5.16
N LEU A 154 4.15 -4.28 -5.51
CA LEU A 154 3.23 -4.65 -6.58
C LEU A 154 3.95 -4.68 -7.94
N THR A 155 4.85 -3.72 -8.19
CA THR A 155 5.64 -3.69 -9.42
C THR A 155 6.54 -4.92 -9.52
N LEU A 156 7.28 -5.23 -8.45
CA LEU A 156 8.08 -6.44 -8.35
C LEU A 156 7.22 -7.71 -8.54
N ALA A 157 6.05 -7.75 -7.91
CA ALA A 157 5.13 -8.89 -8.01
C ALA A 157 4.60 -9.11 -9.43
N VAL A 158 4.26 -8.04 -10.16
CA VAL A 158 3.85 -8.14 -11.58
C VAL A 158 4.97 -8.75 -12.42
N ASN A 159 6.20 -8.27 -12.27
CA ASN A 159 7.33 -8.84 -12.99
C ASN A 159 7.58 -10.30 -12.60
N MET A 160 7.50 -10.63 -11.31
CA MET A 160 7.62 -12.02 -10.86
C MET A 160 6.53 -12.93 -11.47
N VAL A 161 5.29 -12.45 -11.61
CA VAL A 161 4.21 -13.18 -12.28
C VAL A 161 4.54 -13.45 -13.75
N ASP A 162 5.13 -12.49 -14.45
CA ASP A 162 5.47 -12.61 -15.88
C ASP A 162 6.59 -13.61 -16.14
N TYR A 163 7.56 -13.70 -15.22
CA TYR A 163 8.74 -14.54 -15.38
C TYR A 163 8.64 -15.90 -14.68
N SER A 164 7.69 -16.08 -13.76
CA SER A 164 7.52 -17.34 -13.03
C SER A 164 6.58 -18.29 -13.76
N GLU A 165 6.87 -19.60 -13.69
CA GLU A 165 5.91 -20.61 -14.11
C GLU A 165 4.67 -20.61 -13.20
N LYS A 166 3.50 -20.96 -13.74
CA LYS A 166 2.26 -21.06 -12.95
C LYS A 166 2.46 -22.00 -11.75
N LYS A 167 1.91 -21.63 -10.59
CA LYS A 167 2.09 -22.31 -9.29
C LYS A 167 3.48 -22.17 -8.65
N VAL A 168 4.44 -21.52 -9.30
CA VAL A 168 5.74 -21.18 -8.73
C VAL A 168 5.74 -19.69 -8.39
N LEU A 169 5.94 -19.35 -7.12
CA LEU A 169 5.88 -17.94 -6.66
C LEU A 169 7.13 -17.12 -6.98
N TYR A 170 8.23 -17.81 -7.30
CA TYR A 170 9.53 -17.20 -7.49
C TYR A 170 10.15 -17.67 -8.78
N VAL A 171 10.87 -16.76 -9.43
CA VAL A 171 11.68 -17.06 -10.60
C VAL A 171 12.87 -17.94 -10.19
N ASP A 172 13.34 -18.79 -11.11
CA ASP A 172 14.53 -19.61 -10.90
C ASP A 172 15.73 -18.73 -10.48
N ALA A 173 16.34 -19.07 -9.35
CA ALA A 173 17.47 -18.34 -8.78
C ALA A 173 18.70 -18.32 -9.69
N ASN A 174 18.80 -19.25 -10.64
CA ASN A 174 19.91 -19.30 -11.59
C ASN A 174 19.75 -18.32 -12.76
N HIS A 175 18.55 -17.78 -12.96
CA HIS A 175 18.20 -16.93 -14.11
C HIS A 175 17.24 -15.81 -13.70
N VAL A 176 17.69 -14.91 -12.81
CA VAL A 176 16.90 -13.74 -12.42
C VAL A 176 17.03 -12.63 -13.48
N PRO A 177 15.93 -12.20 -14.13
CA PRO A 177 15.96 -11.07 -15.05
C PRO A 177 16.39 -9.77 -14.37
N LEU A 178 17.14 -8.93 -15.10
CA LEU A 178 17.63 -7.65 -14.61
C LEU A 178 16.50 -6.74 -14.07
N ASP A 179 15.32 -6.78 -14.70
CA ASP A 179 14.16 -5.97 -14.26
C ASP A 179 13.72 -6.34 -12.83
N ILE A 180 13.73 -7.63 -12.50
CA ILE A 180 13.40 -8.13 -11.16
C ILE A 180 14.46 -7.70 -10.16
N GLU A 181 15.74 -7.79 -10.51
CA GLU A 181 16.83 -7.33 -9.64
C GLU A 181 16.71 -5.84 -9.35
N LEU A 182 16.51 -5.01 -10.38
CA LEU A 182 16.36 -3.56 -10.24
C LEU A 182 15.16 -3.20 -9.37
N ASP A 183 14.02 -3.85 -9.56
CA ASP A 183 12.83 -3.59 -8.76
C ASP A 183 12.95 -4.10 -7.32
N TYR A 184 13.66 -5.21 -7.11
CA TYR A 184 14.01 -5.66 -5.78
C TYR A 184 14.92 -4.64 -5.07
N PHE A 185 15.95 -4.12 -5.73
CA PHE A 185 16.80 -3.07 -5.15
C PHE A 185 16.02 -1.81 -4.82
N LYS A 186 15.10 -1.37 -5.70
CA LYS A 186 14.21 -0.24 -5.41
C LYS A 186 13.33 -0.52 -4.19
N MET A 187 12.77 -1.73 -4.10
CA MET A 187 11.96 -2.14 -2.96
C MET A 187 12.77 -2.16 -1.65
N VAL A 188 13.97 -2.73 -1.64
CA VAL A 188 14.86 -2.79 -0.46
C VAL A 188 15.37 -1.40 -0.05
N ALA A 189 15.48 -0.46 -0.99
CA ALA A 189 15.84 0.92 -0.69
C ALA A 189 14.74 1.67 0.08
N PHE A 190 13.51 1.15 0.17
CA PHE A 190 12.49 1.69 1.06
C PHE A 190 12.73 1.27 2.50
N ASP A 191 12.40 2.17 3.41
CA ASP A 191 12.58 1.98 4.84
C ASP A 191 11.85 0.72 5.34
N SER A 192 12.61 -0.18 5.95
CA SER A 192 12.12 -1.42 6.57
C SER A 192 11.11 -1.17 7.70
N GLU A 193 11.01 0.06 8.20
CA GLU A 193 10.09 0.45 9.28
C GLU A 193 8.61 0.22 8.94
N TYR A 194 8.20 0.31 7.68
CA TYR A 194 6.80 0.09 7.26
C TYR A 194 6.36 -1.38 7.26
N PHE A 195 7.29 -2.31 7.45
CA PHE A 195 7.04 -3.76 7.40
C PHE A 195 7.51 -4.52 8.65
N PHE A 196 7.81 -3.83 9.77
CA PHE A 196 8.21 -4.51 11.01
C PHE A 196 7.19 -5.60 11.40
N GLY A 197 7.62 -6.86 11.34
CA GLY A 197 6.82 -8.04 11.65
C GLY A 197 6.23 -8.79 10.45
N ARG A 198 6.35 -8.28 9.21
CA ARG A 198 6.02 -9.02 7.99
C ARG A 198 7.22 -8.98 7.07
N THR A 199 7.98 -10.07 7.00
CA THR A 199 8.88 -10.28 5.87
C THR A 199 8.03 -10.12 4.60
N CYS A 200 8.33 -9.14 3.75
CA CYS A 200 7.88 -9.20 2.37
C CYS A 200 8.37 -10.57 1.89
N GLY A 201 7.45 -11.50 1.63
CA GLY A 201 7.72 -12.94 1.57
C GLY A 201 8.80 -13.39 0.57
N PHE A 202 9.40 -12.47 -0.18
CA PHE A 202 10.56 -12.64 -1.04
C PHE A 202 11.84 -12.95 -0.24
N GLN A 203 11.89 -14.09 0.44
CA GLN A 203 13.16 -14.71 0.78
C GLN A 203 13.66 -15.44 -0.46
N PHE A 204 14.63 -14.85 -1.17
CA PHE A 204 15.43 -15.62 -2.11
C PHE A 204 16.11 -16.75 -1.34
N GLN A 205 15.96 -17.99 -1.80
CA GLN A 205 16.80 -19.09 -1.30
C GLN A 205 18.25 -18.76 -1.66
N MET A 206 19.03 -18.31 -0.69
CA MET A 206 20.48 -18.39 -0.84
C MET A 206 20.84 -19.86 -0.96
N ASN A 207 21.44 -20.24 -2.08
CA ASN A 207 22.01 -21.57 -2.28
C ASN A 207 22.86 -21.93 -1.06
N SER A 208 22.43 -22.94 -0.31
CA SER A 208 23.07 -23.45 0.90
C SER A 208 24.35 -24.25 0.60
N ASN A 209 25.11 -23.86 -0.42
CA ASN A 209 26.36 -24.52 -0.82
C ASN A 209 27.63 -23.73 -0.48
N ASN A 210 27.53 -22.58 0.19
CA ASN A 210 28.68 -21.95 0.85
C ASN A 210 28.62 -22.17 2.37
N SER A 211 28.54 -23.43 2.78
CA SER A 211 28.97 -23.81 4.12
C SER A 211 30.37 -24.41 4.06
N LEU A 212 31.24 -23.93 4.95
CA LEU A 212 32.54 -24.47 5.39
C LEU A 212 33.79 -23.68 4.97
N GLY A 213 34.36 -22.99 5.97
CA GLY A 213 35.62 -22.22 5.93
C GLY A 213 35.30 -20.75 6.17
N GLU A 214 35.46 -20.17 7.36
CA GLU A 214 36.68 -20.13 8.15
C GLU A 214 36.42 -20.08 9.66
N THR A 215 37.30 -20.76 10.38
CA THR A 215 37.41 -20.83 11.83
C THR A 215 38.16 -19.64 12.44
N SER A 216 37.69 -19.24 13.63
CA SER A 216 38.46 -18.76 14.80
C SER A 216 39.03 -17.34 14.86
N SER A 217 38.63 -16.69 15.97
CA SER A 217 39.34 -15.73 16.85
C SER A 217 38.69 -14.32 16.88
N SER A 218 38.49 -13.60 17.99
CA SER A 218 38.58 -13.85 19.42
C SER A 218 37.97 -12.63 20.17
N VAL A 219 37.54 -12.85 21.41
CA VAL A 219 37.30 -11.89 22.51
C VAL A 219 36.16 -10.86 22.39
N ARG A 220 35.12 -11.04 23.21
CA ARG A 220 34.57 -9.91 24.00
C ARG A 220 34.20 -10.34 25.41
N ASN A 221 34.81 -9.64 26.35
CA ASN A 221 34.78 -9.83 27.80
C ASN A 221 33.38 -9.74 28.41
N LYS A 222 33.18 -10.55 29.45
CA LYS A 222 32.15 -10.39 30.48
C LYS A 222 32.64 -9.39 31.55
N ASN A 223 31.71 -8.60 32.07
CA ASN A 223 31.65 -8.02 33.42
C ASN A 223 32.88 -7.23 33.95
N LEU A 224 32.78 -5.90 33.93
CA LEU A 224 32.75 -4.98 35.08
C LEU A 224 32.42 -3.57 34.61
#